data_AF-A0A3A3GJS4-F1
#
_entry.id   AF-A0A3A3GJS4-F1
#
_cell.length_a   1.000
_cell.length_b   1.000
_cell.length_c   1.000
_cell.angle_alpha   90.00
_cell.angle_beta   90.00
_cell.angle_gamma   90.00
#
_symmetry.space_group_name_H-M   'P 1'
#
loop_
_entity.id
_entity.type
_entity.pdbx_description
1 polymer ?
#
loop_
_entity_poly.entity_id
_entity_poly.type
_entity_poly.pdbx_seq_one_letter_code
_entity_poly.pdbx_strand_id
1 'polypeptide(L)' 'MAKGQDLIKYITQRVVTYIDTPVEARRERRLERKSRVKEPWQTKWFGMVPFSMQMWAGKWRRTGQPLLRRASRLKLMRWR' A
#
# COMPACT_ATOMS: atom_id res chain seq x y z
N MET A 1 9.48 -42.83 22.10
CA MET A 1 8.21 -42.26 22.59
C MET A 1 8.29 -40.80 23.08
N ALA A 2 9.43 -40.11 23.03
CA ALA A 2 9.57 -38.73 23.56
C ALA A 2 8.86 -37.64 22.74
N LYS A 3 8.86 -37.74 21.40
CA LYS A 3 8.34 -36.69 20.49
C LYS A 3 6.85 -36.34 20.69
N GLY A 4 6.02 -37.30 21.10
CA GLY A 4 4.59 -37.06 21.33
C GLY A 4 4.32 -36.20 22.57
N GLN A 5 5.09 -36.42 23.64
CA GLN A 5 4.96 -35.67 24.88
C GLN A 5 5.47 -34.23 24.72
N ASP A 6 6.55 -34.04 23.95
CA ASP A 6 7.08 -32.71 23.62
C ASP A 6 6.09 -31.88 22.79
N LEU A 7 5.40 -32.52 21.83
CA LEU A 7 4.37 -31.85 21.03
C LEU A 7 3.17 -31.43 21.88
N ILE A 8 2.69 -32.33 22.74
CA ILE A 8 1.58 -32.02 23.65
C ILE A 8 1.96 -30.86 24.56
N LYS A 9 3.17 -30.88 25.14
CA LYS A 9 3.69 -29.79 25.97
C LYS A 9 3.72 -28.46 25.23
N TYR A 10 4.22 -28.44 23.99
CA TYR A 10 4.29 -27.23 23.17
C TYR A 10 2.89 -26.65 22.87
N ILE A 11 1.95 -27.50 22.46
CA ILE A 11 0.58 -27.08 22.14
C ILE A 11 -0.08 -26.51 23.40
N THR A 12 0.04 -27.19 24.54
CA THR A 12 -0.55 -26.74 25.80
C THR A 12 0.04 -25.40 26.25
N GLN A 13 1.36 -25.21 26.16
CA GLN A 13 1.98 -23.93 26.46
C GLN A 13 1.42 -22.79 25.60
N ARG A 14 1.28 -23.03 24.28
CA ARG A 14 0.73 -22.02 23.35
C ARG A 14 -0.73 -21.68 23.66
N VAL A 15 -1.52 -22.68 24.02
CA VAL A 15 -2.95 -22.53 24.37
C VAL A 15 -3.11 -21.76 25.68
N VAL A 16 -2.38 -22.13 26.73
CA VAL A 16 -2.40 -21.43 28.04
C VAL A 16 -2.02 -19.97 27.86
N THR A 17 -0.90 -19.69 27.18
CA THR A 17 -0.49 -18.31 26.87
C THR A 17 -1.57 -17.53 26.11
N TYR A 18 -2.32 -18.18 25.22
CA TYR A 18 -3.38 -17.52 24.46
C TYR A 18 -4.66 -17.27 25.27
N ILE A 19 -5.00 -18.20 26.20
CA ILE A 19 -6.13 -18.06 27.12
C ILE A 19 -5.85 -16.97 28.15
N ASP A 20 -4.63 -16.94 28.69
CA ASP A 20 -4.16 -15.92 29.63
C ASP A 20 -3.96 -14.56 28.97
N THR A 21 -3.93 -14.48 27.63
CA THR A 21 -3.87 -13.20 26.92
C THR A 21 -5.22 -12.50 27.06
N PRO A 22 -5.32 -11.45 27.89
CA PRO A 22 -6.61 -10.89 28.26
C PRO A 22 -7.11 -9.94 27.15
N VAL A 23 -8.38 -9.55 27.22
CA VAL A 23 -9.08 -8.74 26.18
C VAL A 23 -8.33 -7.42 25.91
N GLU A 24 -7.63 -6.91 26.92
CA GLU A 24 -6.80 -5.72 26.93
C GLU A 24 -5.67 -5.83 25.89
N ALA A 25 -4.94 -6.95 25.85
CA ALA A 25 -3.86 -7.17 24.87
C ALA A 25 -4.39 -7.36 23.44
N ARG A 26 -5.66 -7.76 23.28
CA ARG A 26 -6.34 -7.78 21.97
C ARG A 26 -6.72 -6.36 21.54
N ARG A 27 -7.19 -5.54 22.50
CA ARG A 27 -7.55 -4.14 22.28
C ARG A 27 -6.32 -3.30 21.96
N GLU A 28 -5.23 -3.48 22.68
CA GLU A 28 -3.95 -2.82 22.47
C GLU A 28 -3.38 -3.12 21.08
N ARG A 29 -3.31 -4.40 20.68
CA ARG A 29 -2.91 -4.77 19.30
C ARG A 29 -3.80 -4.18 18.21
N ARG A 30 -5.10 -4.04 18.46
CA ARG A 30 -6.02 -3.39 17.51
C ARG A 30 -5.76 -1.89 17.44
N LEU A 31 -5.49 -1.24 18.58
CA LEU A 31 -5.14 0.16 18.65
C LEU A 31 -3.79 0.42 17.98
N GLU A 32 -2.77 -0.41 18.23
CA GLU A 32 -1.46 -0.36 17.55
C GLU A 32 -1.59 -0.51 16.03
N ARG A 33 -2.43 -1.45 15.55
CA ARG A 33 -2.68 -1.61 14.11
C ARG A 33 -3.46 -0.44 13.50
N LYS A 34 -4.24 0.28 14.32
CA LYS A 34 -4.97 1.48 13.90
C LYS A 34 -4.10 2.72 13.95
N SER A 35 -3.19 2.82 14.92
CA SER A 35 -2.25 3.93 15.10
C SER A 35 -1.08 3.86 14.13
N ARG A 36 -0.69 2.65 13.69
CA ARG A 36 0.20 2.50 12.54
C ARG A 36 -0.46 3.09 11.31
N VAL A 37 0.15 4.14 10.76
CA VAL A 37 -0.22 4.75 9.49
C VAL A 37 -0.22 3.63 8.44
N LYS A 38 -1.42 3.27 7.96
CA LYS A 38 -1.56 2.22 6.96
C LYS A 38 -0.98 2.73 5.64
N GLU A 39 -0.02 2.01 5.09
CA GLU A 39 0.47 2.30 3.76
C GLU A 39 -0.68 2.21 2.75
N PRO A 40 -0.79 3.17 1.81
CA PRO A 40 -1.73 3.07 0.71
C PRO A 40 -1.53 1.76 -0.06
N TRP A 41 -2.63 1.15 -0.53
CA TRP A 41 -2.58 -0.10 -1.29
C TRP A 41 -1.65 0.01 -2.51
N GLN A 42 -1.60 1.18 -3.14
CA GLN A 42 -0.74 1.45 -4.30
C GLN A 42 0.73 1.31 -3.94
N THR A 43 1.16 1.86 -2.80
CA THR A 43 2.54 1.71 -2.32
C THR A 43 2.84 0.26 -1.95
N LYS A 44 1.88 -0.46 -1.37
CA LYS A 44 2.03 -1.88 -1.02
C LYS A 44 2.24 -2.79 -2.22
N TRP A 45 1.59 -2.50 -3.35
CA TRP A 45 1.66 -3.33 -4.56
C TRP A 45 2.67 -2.83 -5.60
N PHE A 46 2.87 -1.51 -5.70
CA PHE A 46 3.63 -0.88 -6.77
C PHE A 46 4.78 0.00 -6.27
N GLY A 47 4.95 0.16 -4.96
CA GLY A 47 6.00 1.03 -4.40
C GLY A 47 5.93 2.45 -4.98
N MET A 48 7.05 2.91 -5.54
CA MET A 48 7.17 4.24 -6.18
C MET A 48 6.94 4.23 -7.70
N VAL A 49 6.51 3.12 -8.29
CA VAL A 49 6.35 2.97 -9.75
C VAL A 49 5.37 4.01 -10.35
N PRO A 50 4.19 4.28 -9.76
CA PRO A 50 3.28 5.28 -10.33
C PRO A 50 3.89 6.69 -10.35
N PHE A 51 4.72 7.01 -9.35
CA PHE A 51 5.40 8.29 -9.24
C PHE A 51 6.47 8.47 -10.33
N SER A 52 7.33 7.47 -10.52
CA SER A 52 8.35 7.50 -11.57
C SER A 52 7.73 7.52 -12.97
N MET A 53 6.61 6.81 -13.18
CA MET A 53 5.86 6.83 -14.43
C MET A 53 5.26 8.22 -14.73
N GLN A 54 4.72 8.92 -13.72
CA GLN A 54 4.25 10.30 -13.88
C GLN A 54 5.38 11.26 -14.25
N MET A 55 6.56 11.13 -13.63
CA MET A 55 7.73 11.94 -13.97
C MET A 55 8.17 11.71 -15.43
N TRP A 56 8.19 10.45 -15.86
CA TRP A 56 8.52 10.09 -17.24
C TRP A 56 7.49 10.63 -18.22
N ALA A 57 6.19 10.40 -17.99
CA ALA A 57 5.12 10.93 -18.85
C ALA A 57 5.11 12.47 -18.90
N GLY A 58 5.44 13.15 -17.79
CA GLY A 58 5.58 14.60 -17.72
C GLY A 58 6.73 15.14 -18.59
N LYS A 59 7.80 14.36 -18.79
CA LYS A 59 8.89 14.71 -19.71
C LYS A 59 8.42 14.65 -21.17
N TRP A 60 7.58 13.66 -21.51
CA TRP A 60 7.05 13.47 -22.86
C TRP A 60 6.02 14.56 -23.24
N ARG A 61 5.18 14.98 -22.28
CA ARG A 61 4.26 16.11 -22.47
C ARG A 61 4.99 17.43 -22.75
N ARG A 62 6.15 17.67 -22.11
CA ARG A 62 6.95 18.88 -22.36
C ARG A 62 7.59 18.88 -23.75
N THR A 63 8.05 17.73 -24.24
CA THR A 63 8.63 17.60 -25.58
C THR A 63 7.59 17.68 -26.70
N GLY A 64 6.36 17.19 -26.48
CA GLY A 64 5.26 17.24 -27.47
C GLY A 64 4.41 18.53 -27.47
N GLN A 65 4.58 19.40 -26.46
CA GLN A 65 3.85 20.66 -26.35
C GLN A 65 4.01 21.66 -27.52
N PRO A 66 5.18 21.84 -28.18
CA PRO A 66 5.31 22.85 -29.23
C PRO A 66 4.49 22.53 -30.49
N LEU A 67 4.14 21.26 -30.73
CA LEU A 67 3.29 20.85 -31.85
C LEU A 67 1.80 21.08 -31.57
N LEU A 68 1.33 20.76 -30.36
CA LEU A 68 -0.08 20.94 -29.99
C LEU A 68 -0.47 22.41 -29.79
N ARG A 69 0.47 23.30 -29.38
CA ARG A 69 0.22 24.75 -29.30
C ARG A 69 0.09 25.43 -30.68
N ARG A 70 0.57 24.80 -31.75
CA ARG A 70 0.34 25.27 -33.13
C ARG A 70 -1.04 24.84 -33.65
N ALA A 71 -1.50 23.65 -33.31
CA ALA A 71 -2.82 23.14 -33.71
C ALA A 71 -3.99 23.89 -33.03
N SER A 72 -3.83 24.31 -31.77
CA SER A 72 -4.85 25.10 -31.07
C SER A 72 -4.97 26.55 -31.56
N ARG A 73 -3.99 27.05 -32.35
CA ARG A 73 -4.04 28.38 -32.97
C ARG A 73 -4.93 28.42 -34.23
N LEU A 74 -5.23 27.27 -34.83
CA LEU A 74 -6.11 27.16 -36.00
C LEU A 74 -7.57 26.82 -35.64
N LYS A 75 -7.87 26.53 -34.36
CA LYS A 75 -9.22 26.18 -33.90
C LYS A 75 -10.05 27.36 -33.40
N LEU A 76 -9.51 28.58 -33.44
CA LEU A 76 -10.21 29.82 -33.07
C LEU A 76 -10.73 30.63 -34.27
N MET A 77 -10.61 30.12 -35.50
CA MET A 77 -10.95 30.85 -36.72
C MET A 77 -11.99 30.13 -37.58
N ARG A 78 -12.94 29.44 -36.95
CA ARG A 78 -14.10 28.86 -37.64
C ARG A 78 -15.39 29.05 -36.85
N TRP A 79 -15.68 30.31 -36.54
CA TRP A 79 -17.00 30.80 -36.14
C TRP A 79 -17.16 32.21 -36.74
N ARG A 80 -17.46 32.24 -38.04
CA ARG A 80 -18.42 33.16 -38.65
C ARG A 80 -18.88 32.57 -39.98
#